data_AF-A0A359E8D4-F1
#
_entry.id   AF-A0A359E8D4-F1
#
_cell.length_a   1.000
_cell.length_b   1.000
_cell.length_c   1.000
_cell.angle_alpha   90.00
_cell.angle_beta   90.00
_cell.angle_gamma   90.00
#
_symmetry.space_group_name_H-M   'P 1'
#
loop_
_entity.id
_entity.type
_entity.pdbx_description
1 polymer ?
#
loop_
_entity_poly.entity_id
_entity_poly.type
_entity_poly.pdbx_seq_one_letter_code
_entity_poly.pdbx_strand_id
1 'polypeptide(L)' 'MKILDDEKDLLMDHEYDGIRELDNHMPTWWLWLFYFTIAWGVGYMVYYYMLGGPSQEELYEMEMAAA' A
#
# COMPACT_ATOMS: atom_id res chain seq x y z
N MET A 1 23.61 5.26 17.84
CA MET A 1 22.14 5.29 17.90
C MET A 1 21.74 5.10 19.35
N LYS A 2 20.85 5.93 19.92
CA LYS A 2 20.41 5.78 21.30
C LYS A 2 19.13 4.96 21.30
N ILE A 3 19.20 3.73 21.79
CA ILE A 3 18.03 2.89 22.03
C ILE A 3 17.42 3.33 23.36
N LEU A 4 16.12 3.59 23.37
CA LEU A 4 15.43 3.96 24.61
C LEU A 4 15.32 2.72 25.51
N ASP A 5 15.28 2.91 26.84
CA ASP A 5 15.33 1.78 27.78
C ASP A 5 14.13 0.83 27.65
N ASP A 6 12.99 1.35 27.18
CA ASP A 6 11.74 0.65 26.88
C ASP A 6 11.75 -0.10 25.54
N GLU A 7 12.71 0.15 24.66
CA GLU A 7 12.83 -0.50 23.35
C GLU A 7 13.83 -1.67 23.36
N LYS A 8 14.56 -1.87 24.46
CA LYS A 8 15.59 -2.91 24.58
C LYS A 8 15.03 -4.32 24.44
N ASP A 9 13.81 -4.55 24.92
CA ASP A 9 13.12 -5.84 24.86
C ASP A 9 12.59 -6.16 23.45
N LEU A 10 12.53 -5.16 22.55
CA LEU A 10 12.09 -5.29 21.16
C LEU A 10 13.26 -5.50 20.19
N LEU A 11 14.50 -5.57 20.70
CA LEU A 11 15.66 -5.76 19.85
C LEU A 11 15.75 -7.20 19.34
N MET A 12 15.98 -7.32 18.04
CA MET A 12 16.30 -8.59 17.43
C MET A 12 17.68 -9.10 17.90
N ASP A 13 17.83 -10.42 18.03
CA ASP A 13 19.07 -11.06 18.49
C ASP A 13 20.25 -10.90 17.52
N HIS A 14 19.97 -10.60 16.25
CA HIS A 14 20.99 -10.46 15.22
C HIS A 14 21.48 -9.01 15.11
N GLU A 15 22.77 -8.89 14.78
CA GLU A 15 23.42 -7.61 14.51
C GLU A 15 24.12 -7.69 13.16
N TYR A 16 23.88 -6.68 12.32
CA TYR A 16 24.49 -6.55 11.01
C TYR A 16 25.19 -5.21 10.92
N ASP A 17 26.51 -5.20 10.76
CA ASP A 17 27.32 -3.98 10.58
C ASP A 17 27.08 -2.91 11.67
N GLY A 18 26.96 -3.34 12.93
CA GLY A 18 26.69 -2.44 14.06
C GLY A 18 25.24 -1.93 14.15
N ILE A 19 24.34 -2.40 13.26
CA ILE A 19 22.92 -2.08 13.25
C ILE A 19 22.13 -3.27 13.81
N ARG A 20 21.19 -2.98 14.70
CA ARG A 20 20.22 -3.94 15.23
C ARG A 20 18.81 -3.44 14.95
N GLU A 21 17.93 -4.36 14.61
CA GLU A 21 16.55 -4.06 14.21
C GLU A 21 15.60 -4.15 15.40
N LEU A 22 14.52 -3.34 15.37
CA LEU A 22 13.43 -3.38 16.33
C LEU A 22 12.28 -4.20 15.75
N ASP A 23 11.79 -5.18 16.52
CA ASP A 23 10.60 -5.97 16.19
C ASP A 23 9.31 -5.22 16.55
N ASN A 24 9.11 -4.09 15.87
CA ASN A 24 7.93 -3.26 16.05
C ASN A 24 6.75 -3.78 15.22
N HIS A 25 5.55 -3.77 15.79
CA HIS A 25 4.32 -3.97 15.02
C HIS A 25 4.17 -2.88 13.94
N MET A 26 3.70 -3.28 12.76
CA MET A 26 3.40 -2.33 11.70
C MET A 26 2.33 -1.32 12.16
N PRO A 27 2.47 -0.03 11.81
CA PRO A 27 1.46 0.97 12.15
C PRO A 27 0.09 0.59 11.60
N THR A 28 -0.94 0.66 12.44
CA THR A 28 -2.31 0.24 12.06
C THR A 28 -2.84 1.03 10.86
N TRP A 29 -2.58 2.33 10.78
CA TRP A 29 -2.96 3.17 9.64
C TRP A 29 -2.32 2.70 8.32
N TRP A 30 -1.10 2.16 8.38
CA TRP A 30 -0.39 1.64 7.21
C TRP A 30 -1.06 0.36 6.71
N LEU A 31 -1.44 -0.54 7.62
CA LEU A 31 -2.22 -1.74 7.29
C LEU A 31 -3.56 -1.39 6.64
N TRP A 32 -4.28 -0.40 7.19
CA TRP A 32 -5.54 0.06 6.59
C TRP A 32 -5.34 0.61 5.18
N LEU A 33 -4.29 1.40 4.94
CA LEU A 33 -3.94 1.90 3.61
C LEU A 33 -3.66 0.75 2.65
N PHE A 34 -2.87 -0.26 3.08
CA PHE A 34 -2.56 -1.43 2.27
C PHE A 34 -3.81 -2.22 1.88
N TYR A 35 -4.73 -2.46 2.81
CA TYR A 35 -5.98 -3.15 2.49
C TYR A 35 -6.91 -2.30 1.60
N PHE A 36 -6.90 -0.98 1.77
CA PHE A 36 -7.66 -0.08 0.91
C PHE A 36 -7.20 -0.15 -0.55
N THR A 37 -5.89 -0.17 -0.82
CA THR A 37 -5.39 -0.27 -2.21
C THR A 37 -5.75 -1.60 -2.85
N ILE A 38 -5.76 -2.69 -2.08
CA ILE A 38 -6.23 -4.01 -2.55
C ILE A 38 -7.72 -3.94 -2.90
N ALA A 39 -8.55 -3.43 -2.00
CA ALA A 39 -9.99 -3.29 -2.23
C ALA A 39 -10.29 -2.40 -3.45
N TRP A 40 -9.56 -1.30 -3.60
CA TRP A 40 -9.65 -0.41 -4.76
C TRP A 40 -9.27 -1.12 -6.06
N GLY A 41 -8.16 -1.87 -6.07
CA GLY A 41 -7.72 -2.63 -7.24
C GLY A 41 -8.74 -3.70 -7.67
N VAL A 42 -9.31 -4.42 -6.71
CA VAL A 42 -10.37 -5.40 -6.99
C VAL A 42 -11.63 -4.70 -7.53
N GLY A 43 -12.05 -3.60 -6.90
CA GLY A 43 -13.20 -2.82 -7.35
C GLY A 43 -13.02 -2.26 -8.78
N TYR A 44 -11.84 -1.71 -9.07
CA TYR A 44 -11.47 -1.23 -10.40
C TYR A 44 -11.54 -2.34 -11.44
N MET A 45 -10.95 -3.51 -11.15
CA MET A 45 -10.98 -4.65 -12.05
C MET A 45 -12.41 -5.11 -12.33
N VAL A 46 -13.24 -5.26 -11.29
CA VAL A 46 -14.64 -5.67 -11.45
C VAL A 46 -15.40 -4.64 -12.31
N TYR A 47 -15.23 -3.35 -12.05
CA TYR A 47 -15.92 -2.31 -12.80
C TYR A 47 -15.57 -2.31 -14.30
N TYR A 48 -14.28 -2.26 -14.63
CA TYR A 48 -13.84 -2.16 -16.03
C TYR A 48 -13.94 -3.48 -16.81
N TYR A 49 -13.74 -4.64 -16.17
CA TYR A 49 -13.72 -5.92 -16.88
C TYR A 49 -15.01 -6.73 -16.77
N MET A 50 -15.86 -6.49 -15.76
CA MET A 50 -17.08 -7.29 -15.55
C MET A 50 -18.38 -6.48 -15.65
N LEU A 51 -18.37 -5.20 -15.24
CA LEU A 51 -19.57 -4.37 -15.20
C LEU A 51 -19.70 -3.39 -16.38
N GLY A 52 -18.83 -3.49 -17.38
CA GLY A 52 -18.92 -2.70 -18.62
C GLY A 52 -18.47 -1.26 -18.46
N GLY A 53 -17.50 -0.98 -17.57
CA GLY A 53 -16.82 0.32 -17.54
C GLY A 53 -16.17 0.62 -18.90
N PRO A 54 -16.12 1.91 -19.32
CA PRO A 54 -15.63 2.28 -20.63
C PRO A 54 -14.14 1.95 -20.78
N SER A 55 -13.77 1.50 -21.96
CA SER A 55 -12.39 1.28 -22.36
C SER A 55 -11.64 2.60 -22.51
N GLN A 56 -10.31 2.51 -22.55
CA GLN A 56 -9.44 3.66 -22.77
C GLN A 56 -9.71 4.34 -24.13
N GLU A 57 -10.06 3.56 -25.15
CA GLU A 57 -10.37 4.08 -26.49
C GLU A 57 -11.68 4.87 -26.49
N GLU A 58 -12.74 4.35 -25.87
CA GLU A 58 -14.02 5.06 -25.74
C GLU A 58 -13.86 6.36 -24.95
N LEU A 59 -13.07 6.35 -23.87
CA LEU A 59 -12.78 7.56 -23.09
C LEU A 59 -12.04 8.61 -23.93
N TYR A 60 -11.10 8.18 -24.78
CA TYR A 60 -10.38 9.08 -25.68
C TYR A 60 -11.30 9.67 -26.76
N GLU A 61 -12.16 8.85 -27.37
CA GLU A 61 -13.15 9.32 -28.35
C GLU A 61 -14.10 10.36 -27.75
N MET A 62 -14.58 10.12 -26.52
CA MET A 62 -15.40 11.08 -25.78
C MET A 62 -14.68 12.40 -25.51
N GLU A 63 -13.39 12.35 -25.13
CA GLU A 63 -12.58 13.54 -24.88
C GLU A 63 -12.38 14.36 -26.16
N MET A 64 -12.04 13.70 -27.27
CA MET A 64 -11.85 14.35 -28.58
C MET A 64 -13.16 14.93 -29.15
N ALA A 65 -14.30 14.28 -28.90
CA ALA A 65 -15.61 14.79 -29.32
C ALA A 65 -16.07 16.00 -28.50
N ALA A 66 -15.54 16.18 -27.30
CA ALA A 66 -15.85 17.31 -26.42
C ALA A 66 -14.96 18.55 -26.67
N ALA A 67 -13.90 18.41 -27.46
CA ALA A 67 -12.95 19.46 -27.84
C ALA A 67 -13.40 20.21 -29.11
#